data_AF-A0A964L608-F1
#
_entry.id   AF-A0A964L608-F1
#
_cell.length_a   1.000
_cell.length_b   1.000
_cell.length_c   1.000
_cell.angle_alpha   90.00
_cell.angle_beta   90.00
_cell.angle_gamma   90.00
#
_symmetry.space_group_name_H-M   'P 1'
#
loop_
_entity.id
_entity.type
_entity.pdbx_description
1 polymer ?
#
loop_
_entity_poly.entity_id
_entity_poly.type
_entity_poly.pdbx_seq_one_letter_code
_entity_poly.pdbx_strand_id
1 'polypeptide(L)'
;MNNRMTEKFFALAVFLVIMLPGCGSATEDTSTPQKALDAITRMIEEGRPEGLPQMIEIKARDVTFEDGVTEASAIQNVKDKMSDMLAQLWRVSKKIKTRFPGELAKEAEGGVKAAAEAGLDYRELAKRVLGDPFGFLTEQRARMTVEDLGDGTAAILIDAEPAYGGLLTMVETPDGWRVSVPVDTLRANAYWPDTRHEWAVIASMMLGIENSLCDFEAEFDDGKIRSVREAGERVGRLVGESVVVQSVIYAMMKRKGESTDATVVK
;
A
#
# COMPACT_ATOMS: atom_id res chain seq x y z
N MET A 1 1.56 79.95 -22.23
CA MET A 1 1.04 79.49 -23.54
C MET A 1 1.81 78.24 -23.95
N ASN A 2 1.06 77.17 -24.26
CA ASN A 2 1.39 75.94 -25.01
C ASN A 2 2.52 75.06 -24.45
N ASN A 3 2.31 73.89 -23.83
CA ASN A 3 1.48 72.70 -24.10
C ASN A 3 2.07 71.75 -25.18
N ARG A 4 2.21 70.47 -24.78
CA ARG A 4 2.50 69.22 -25.53
C ARG A 4 3.95 68.90 -25.94
N MET A 5 4.54 67.93 -25.22
CA MET A 5 5.17 66.77 -25.87
C MET A 5 5.19 65.56 -24.92
N THR A 6 4.28 64.62 -25.20
CA THR A 6 4.45 63.14 -25.15
C THR A 6 5.16 62.55 -23.93
N GLU A 7 4.42 61.98 -22.97
CA GLU A 7 3.93 60.59 -23.03
C GLU A 7 4.96 59.60 -23.58
N LYS A 8 5.66 58.92 -22.67
CA LYS A 8 6.10 57.50 -22.70
C LYS A 8 7.16 57.27 -21.62
N PHE A 9 6.83 57.60 -20.37
CA PHE A 9 7.62 57.16 -19.23
C PHE A 9 7.03 55.83 -18.73
N PHE A 10 7.84 54.77 -18.86
CA PHE A 10 7.85 53.63 -17.95
C PHE A 10 6.55 52.81 -17.81
N ALA A 11 6.10 52.22 -18.93
CA ALA A 11 5.37 50.95 -18.88
C ALA A 11 6.38 49.81 -19.04
N LEU A 12 7.18 49.55 -18.00
CA LEU A 12 8.00 48.35 -17.85
C LEU A 12 7.54 47.59 -16.60
N ALA A 13 6.23 47.33 -16.51
CA ALA A 13 5.71 46.27 -15.67
C ALA A 13 5.90 44.97 -16.46
N VAL A 14 7.12 44.43 -16.39
CA VAL A 14 7.41 43.08 -16.87
C VAL A 14 6.45 42.14 -16.15
N PHE A 15 5.62 41.54 -16.97
CA PHE A 15 4.65 40.50 -16.69
C PHE A 15 5.41 39.25 -16.22
N LEU A 16 5.98 39.29 -15.02
CA LEU A 16 6.68 38.17 -14.38
C LEU A 16 5.68 37.32 -13.59
N VAL A 17 4.57 36.94 -14.24
CA VAL A 17 3.76 35.77 -13.83
C VAL A 17 4.31 34.59 -14.62
N ILE A 18 5.58 34.27 -14.39
CA ILE A 18 6.19 33.04 -14.90
C ILE A 18 5.80 31.97 -13.90
N MET A 19 4.82 31.16 -14.29
CA MET A 19 4.71 29.73 -13.99
C MET A 19 5.17 29.37 -12.57
N LEU A 20 4.29 29.56 -11.58
CA LEU A 20 4.28 28.61 -10.48
C LEU A 20 4.05 27.25 -11.14
N PRO A 21 5.01 26.30 -11.13
CA PRO A 21 4.65 24.93 -11.44
C PRO A 21 3.59 24.59 -10.41
N GLY A 22 2.33 24.48 -10.88
CA GLY A 22 1.28 23.97 -10.04
C GLY A 22 1.80 22.66 -9.46
N CYS A 23 1.63 22.48 -8.16
CA CYS A 23 1.71 21.18 -7.51
C CYS A 23 0.61 20.27 -8.11
N GLY A 24 0.70 19.97 -9.41
CA GLY A 24 0.08 18.80 -9.98
C GLY A 24 0.94 17.66 -9.49
N SER A 25 0.40 16.83 -8.60
CA SER A 25 0.94 15.50 -8.39
C SER A 25 1.20 14.92 -9.78
N ALA A 26 2.45 14.53 -10.07
CA ALA A 26 2.76 13.90 -11.34
C ALA A 26 1.81 12.70 -11.49
N THR A 27 0.88 12.79 -12.43
CA THR A 27 0.02 11.68 -12.81
C THR A 27 0.94 10.66 -13.43
N GLU A 28 1.18 9.55 -12.73
CA GLU A 28 2.07 8.52 -13.24
C GLU A 28 1.59 8.05 -14.61
N ASP A 29 2.53 7.89 -15.54
CA ASP A 29 2.21 7.33 -16.85
C ASP A 29 1.88 5.86 -16.67
N THR A 30 0.59 5.54 -16.80
CA THR A 30 0.05 4.18 -16.68
C THR A 30 -0.62 3.74 -17.98
N SER A 31 -0.21 4.34 -19.10
CA SER A 31 -0.78 4.10 -20.44
C SER A 31 -0.50 2.72 -21.02
N THR A 32 0.47 1.98 -20.47
CA THR A 32 0.74 0.59 -20.83
C THR A 32 0.93 -0.24 -19.56
N PRO A 33 0.76 -1.58 -19.62
CA PRO A 33 0.95 -2.43 -18.44
C PRO A 33 2.36 -2.29 -17.86
N GLN A 34 3.37 -2.26 -18.73
CA GLN A 34 4.76 -2.10 -18.32
C GLN A 34 5.01 -0.76 -17.63
N LYS A 35 4.44 0.34 -18.16
CA LYS A 35 4.58 1.66 -17.54
C LYS A 35 3.86 1.74 -16.20
N ALA A 36 2.73 1.06 -16.03
CA ALA A 36 2.05 0.97 -14.74
C ALA A 36 2.87 0.20 -13.70
N LEU A 37 3.56 -0.87 -14.10
CA LEU A 37 4.51 -1.55 -13.21
C LEU A 37 5.71 -0.65 -12.87
N ASP A 38 6.22 0.11 -13.83
CA ASP A 38 7.31 1.08 -13.62
C ASP A 38 6.89 2.21 -12.67
N ALA A 39 5.64 2.68 -12.78
CA ALA A 39 5.06 3.68 -11.89
C ALA A 39 5.03 3.21 -10.44
N ILE A 40 4.66 1.95 -10.17
CA ILE A 40 4.69 1.36 -8.82
C ILE A 40 6.10 1.47 -8.22
N THR A 41 7.11 1.10 -8.98
CA THR A 41 8.52 1.20 -8.53
C THR A 41 8.92 2.65 -8.30
N ARG A 42 8.55 3.54 -9.23
CA ARG A 42 8.86 4.97 -9.09
C ARG A 42 8.21 5.59 -7.85
N MET A 43 6.97 5.25 -7.52
CA MET A 43 6.31 5.70 -6.28
C MET A 43 7.12 5.33 -5.04
N ILE A 44 7.72 4.15 -5.02
CA ILE A 44 8.58 3.70 -3.91
C ILE A 44 9.89 4.49 -3.89
N GLU A 45 10.56 4.61 -5.03
CA GLU A 45 11.85 5.31 -5.17
C GLU A 45 11.74 6.81 -4.82
N GLU A 46 10.65 7.46 -5.23
CA GLU A 46 10.34 8.85 -4.91
C GLU A 46 9.83 9.02 -3.47
N GLY A 47 9.56 7.91 -2.77
CA GLY A 47 9.07 7.92 -1.40
C GLY A 47 7.65 8.44 -1.25
N ARG A 48 6.79 8.09 -2.22
CA ARG A 48 5.35 8.34 -2.29
C ARG A 48 4.52 7.02 -2.24
N PRO A 49 4.78 6.09 -1.31
CA PRO A 49 4.13 4.78 -1.30
C PRO A 49 2.63 4.83 -0.97
N GLU A 50 2.11 5.96 -0.51
CA GLU A 50 0.67 6.23 -0.39
C GLU A 50 -0.06 6.13 -1.73
N GLY A 51 0.62 6.25 -2.86
CA GLY A 51 0.02 6.04 -4.19
C GLY A 51 -0.23 4.56 -4.53
N LEU A 52 0.47 3.63 -3.87
CA LEU A 52 0.46 2.21 -4.23
C LEU A 52 -0.94 1.57 -4.20
N PRO A 53 -1.80 1.83 -3.21
CA PRO A 53 -3.14 1.25 -3.19
C PRO A 53 -3.96 1.65 -4.42
N GLN A 54 -3.75 2.85 -4.96
CA GLN A 54 -4.47 3.32 -6.14
C GLN A 54 -4.04 2.60 -7.43
N MET A 55 -2.89 1.91 -7.41
CA MET A 55 -2.42 1.05 -8.51
C MET A 55 -3.11 -0.32 -8.53
N ILE A 56 -3.99 -0.60 -7.57
CA ILE A 56 -4.73 -1.85 -7.45
C ILE A 56 -6.18 -1.63 -7.89
N GLU A 57 -6.61 -2.44 -8.83
CA GLU A 57 -8.00 -2.55 -9.27
C GLU A 57 -8.70 -3.68 -8.50
N ILE A 58 -9.83 -3.32 -7.89
CA ILE A 58 -10.68 -4.24 -7.15
C ILE A 58 -12.10 -4.06 -7.67
N LYS A 59 -12.56 -5.05 -8.44
CA LYS A 59 -13.91 -5.02 -9.00
C LYS A 59 -14.96 -5.16 -7.89
N ALA A 60 -15.72 -4.09 -7.68
CA ALA A 60 -16.89 -4.10 -6.80
C ALA A 60 -18.10 -4.73 -7.49
N ARG A 61 -18.96 -5.40 -6.72
CA ARG A 61 -20.32 -5.73 -7.14
C ARG A 61 -21.19 -4.47 -7.04
N ASP A 62 -22.26 -4.47 -7.82
CA ASP A 62 -23.32 -3.45 -7.72
C ASP A 62 -24.26 -3.79 -6.56
N VAL A 63 -23.80 -3.52 -5.34
CA VAL A 63 -24.55 -3.72 -4.10
C VAL A 63 -24.44 -2.50 -3.20
N THR A 64 -25.59 -2.16 -2.62
CA THR A 64 -25.74 -1.14 -1.58
C THR A 64 -26.20 -1.83 -0.30
N PHE A 65 -25.45 -1.63 0.77
CA PHE A 65 -25.75 -2.16 2.09
C PHE A 65 -26.88 -1.38 2.78
N GLU A 66 -27.41 -1.91 3.88
CA GLU A 66 -28.55 -1.32 4.62
C GLU A 66 -28.30 0.11 5.11
N ASP A 67 -27.04 0.48 5.36
CA ASP A 67 -26.62 1.82 5.78
C ASP A 67 -26.35 2.77 4.60
N GLY A 68 -26.65 2.36 3.37
CA GLY A 68 -26.45 3.16 2.15
C GLY A 68 -25.03 3.15 1.61
N VAL A 69 -24.09 2.47 2.27
CA VAL A 69 -22.71 2.28 1.78
C VAL A 69 -22.72 1.29 0.62
N THR A 70 -21.98 1.56 -0.45
CA THR A 70 -21.81 0.61 -1.56
C THR A 70 -20.55 -0.23 -1.36
N GLU A 71 -20.47 -1.41 -1.98
CA GLU A 71 -19.21 -2.19 -1.93
C GLU A 71 -18.05 -1.41 -2.55
N ALA A 72 -18.30 -0.63 -3.61
CA ALA A 72 -17.29 0.25 -4.20
C ALA A 72 -16.75 1.30 -3.20
N SER A 73 -17.63 1.94 -2.42
CA SER A 73 -17.17 2.92 -1.42
C SER A 73 -16.50 2.26 -0.21
N ALA A 74 -16.92 1.05 0.17
CA ALA A 74 -16.22 0.26 1.20
C ALA A 74 -14.79 -0.12 0.77
N ILE A 75 -14.62 -0.58 -0.47
CA ILE A 75 -13.31 -0.85 -1.07
C ILE A 75 -12.45 0.42 -1.10
N GLN A 76 -13.00 1.55 -1.54
CA GLN A 76 -12.25 2.79 -1.61
C GLN A 76 -11.78 3.25 -0.22
N ASN A 77 -12.64 3.18 0.80
CA ASN A 77 -12.25 3.51 2.18
C ASN A 77 -11.09 2.65 2.68
N VAL A 78 -11.07 1.36 2.33
CA VAL A 78 -9.95 0.46 2.64
C VAL A 78 -8.68 0.88 1.89
N LYS A 79 -8.78 1.20 0.59
CA LYS A 79 -7.61 1.67 -0.19
C LYS A 79 -7.03 2.97 0.38
N ASP A 80 -7.88 3.92 0.73
CA ASP A 80 -7.46 5.20 1.32
C ASP A 80 -6.77 4.96 2.66
N LYS A 81 -7.35 4.11 3.52
CA LYS A 81 -6.74 3.77 4.80
C LYS A 81 -5.39 3.05 4.65
N MET A 82 -5.27 2.17 3.67
CA MET A 82 -4.01 1.52 3.33
C MET A 82 -2.98 2.56 2.87
N SER A 83 -3.41 3.58 2.12
CA SER A 83 -2.54 4.66 1.64
C SER A 83 -1.92 5.43 2.80
N ASP A 84 -2.73 5.81 3.78
CA ASP A 84 -2.28 6.51 5.00
C ASP A 84 -1.27 5.68 5.79
N MET A 85 -1.55 4.40 6.00
CA MET A 85 -0.65 3.49 6.74
C MET A 85 0.68 3.28 6.02
N LEU A 86 0.69 3.17 4.69
CA LEU A 86 1.92 3.04 3.90
C LEU A 86 2.76 4.32 3.96
N ALA A 87 2.13 5.50 3.88
CA ALA A 87 2.82 6.77 4.09
C ALA A 87 3.44 6.86 5.49
N GLN A 88 2.70 6.45 6.52
CA GLN A 88 3.20 6.45 7.89
C GLN A 88 4.37 5.48 8.07
N LEU A 89 4.23 4.25 7.59
CA LEU A 89 5.28 3.23 7.65
C LEU A 89 6.57 3.73 6.98
N TRP A 90 6.45 4.37 5.81
CA TRP A 90 7.58 4.97 5.11
C TRP A 90 8.25 6.09 5.90
N ARG A 91 7.46 7.01 6.46
CA ARG A 91 7.97 8.11 7.28
C ARG A 91 8.72 7.60 8.51
N VAL A 92 8.16 6.60 9.18
CA VAL A 92 8.79 5.93 10.32
C VAL A 92 10.09 5.24 9.91
N SER A 93 10.10 4.49 8.79
CA SER A 93 11.32 3.86 8.27
C SER A 93 12.42 4.91 8.00
N LYS A 94 12.08 6.06 7.38
CA LYS A 94 13.03 7.17 7.19
C LYS A 94 13.59 7.71 8.50
N LYS A 95 12.76 7.88 9.53
CA LYS A 95 13.19 8.31 10.86
C LYS A 95 14.17 7.30 11.48
N ILE A 96 13.86 6.01 11.43
CA ILE A 96 14.73 4.93 11.92
C ILE A 96 16.06 4.93 11.18
N LYS A 97 16.03 5.00 9.83
CA LYS A 97 17.23 5.04 9.00
C LYS A 97 18.14 6.22 9.29
N THR A 98 17.54 7.36 9.59
CA THR A 98 18.27 8.58 9.95
C THR A 98 18.89 8.48 11.34
N ARG A 99 18.18 7.90 12.32
CA ARG A 99 18.62 7.84 13.72
C ARG A 99 19.60 6.71 14.00
N PHE A 100 19.42 5.55 13.35
CA PHE A 100 20.18 4.33 13.61
C PHE A 100 20.85 3.74 12.34
N PRO A 101 21.56 4.53 11.51
CA PRO A 101 22.10 4.05 10.24
C PRO A 101 23.11 2.92 10.42
N GLY A 102 23.96 2.99 11.45
CA GLY A 102 24.99 1.98 11.72
C GLY A 102 24.44 0.67 12.28
N GLU A 103 23.32 0.70 13.02
CA GLU A 103 22.66 -0.52 13.50
C GLU A 103 21.96 -1.24 12.35
N LEU A 104 21.24 -0.50 11.48
CA LEU A 104 20.60 -1.08 10.30
C LEU A 104 21.62 -1.74 9.36
N ALA A 105 22.77 -1.11 9.13
CA ALA A 105 23.82 -1.69 8.27
C ALA A 105 24.34 -3.02 8.82
N LYS A 106 24.58 -3.12 10.14
CA LYS A 106 25.02 -4.36 10.80
C LYS A 106 23.96 -5.45 10.75
N GLU A 107 22.69 -5.10 10.93
CA GLU A 107 21.57 -6.04 10.89
C GLU A 107 21.31 -6.54 9.45
N ALA A 108 21.50 -5.70 8.42
CA ALA A 108 21.39 -6.13 7.02
C ALA A 108 22.45 -7.20 6.65
N GLU A 109 23.67 -7.08 7.18
CA GLU A 109 24.74 -8.08 7.00
C GLU A 109 24.44 -9.40 7.76
N GLY A 110 23.75 -9.33 8.91
CA GLY A 110 23.39 -10.48 9.74
C GLY A 110 22.11 -11.20 9.32
N GLY A 111 21.09 -10.46 8.88
CA GLY A 111 19.74 -10.96 8.58
C GLY A 111 19.66 -11.91 7.38
N VAL A 112 20.52 -11.71 6.37
CA VAL A 112 20.63 -12.63 5.23
C VAL A 112 21.15 -14.01 5.66
N LYS A 113 22.03 -14.05 6.67
CA LYS A 113 22.62 -15.27 7.19
C LYS A 113 21.67 -16.03 8.12
N ALA A 114 20.89 -15.32 8.92
CA ALA A 114 19.93 -15.89 9.87
C ALA A 114 18.63 -16.37 9.19
N ALA A 115 18.13 -15.65 8.19
CA ALA A 115 16.91 -16.03 7.45
C ALA A 115 17.09 -17.32 6.62
N ALA A 116 18.33 -17.69 6.29
CA ALA A 116 18.65 -18.95 5.60
C ALA A 116 18.61 -20.18 6.52
N GLU A 117 18.70 -20.00 7.84
CA GLU A 117 18.87 -21.09 8.82
C GLU A 117 17.65 -21.29 9.75
N ALA A 118 16.86 -20.24 9.99
CA ALA A 118 15.67 -20.28 10.83
C ALA A 118 14.44 -19.96 10.00
N GLY A 119 13.48 -20.89 9.90
CA GLY A 119 12.18 -20.61 9.30
C GLY A 119 11.54 -19.34 9.90
N LEU A 120 10.69 -18.65 9.09
CA LEU A 120 10.03 -17.36 9.35
C LEU A 120 10.11 -16.83 10.81
N ASP A 121 11.18 -16.10 11.14
CA ASP A 121 11.28 -15.32 12.37
C ASP A 121 10.64 -13.93 12.16
N TYR A 122 9.51 -13.70 12.83
CA TYR A 122 8.76 -12.43 12.77
C TYR A 122 9.59 -11.23 13.23
N ARG A 123 10.60 -11.43 14.09
CA ARG A 123 11.50 -10.37 14.52
C ARG A 123 12.41 -9.90 13.39
N GLU A 124 12.95 -10.83 12.62
CA GLU A 124 13.80 -10.51 11.47
C GLU A 124 12.98 -9.91 10.33
N LEU A 125 11.74 -10.38 10.11
CA LEU A 125 10.79 -9.74 9.21
C LEU A 125 10.48 -8.30 9.65
N ALA A 126 10.19 -8.07 10.93
CA ALA A 126 9.90 -6.75 11.47
C ALA A 126 11.09 -5.80 11.28
N LYS A 127 12.33 -6.24 11.53
CA LYS A 127 13.53 -5.44 11.29
C LYS A 127 13.70 -5.08 9.82
N ARG A 128 13.52 -6.04 8.91
CA ARG A 128 13.60 -5.81 7.45
C ARG A 128 12.57 -4.78 7.02
N VAL A 129 11.32 -4.93 7.46
CA VAL A 129 10.23 -3.98 7.17
C VAL A 129 10.51 -2.60 7.74
N LEU A 130 11.10 -2.50 8.94
CA LEU A 130 11.44 -1.20 9.54
C LEU A 130 12.57 -0.49 8.78
N GLY A 131 13.59 -1.23 8.32
CA GLY A 131 14.74 -0.68 7.61
C GLY A 131 14.45 -0.29 6.17
N ASP A 132 13.71 -1.15 5.47
CA ASP A 132 13.27 -0.94 4.09
C ASP A 132 11.94 -1.67 3.83
N PRO A 133 10.79 -1.03 4.11
CA PRO A 133 9.47 -1.67 4.00
C PRO A 133 9.11 -2.09 2.58
N PHE A 134 9.75 -1.50 1.58
CA PHE A 134 9.47 -1.73 0.16
C PHE A 134 10.63 -2.37 -0.60
N GLY A 135 11.76 -2.64 0.06
CA GLY A 135 12.96 -3.20 -0.58
C GLY A 135 12.70 -4.53 -1.29
N PHE A 136 11.80 -5.35 -0.74
CA PHE A 136 11.32 -6.56 -1.42
C PHE A 136 10.67 -6.25 -2.78
N LEU A 137 9.85 -5.21 -2.90
CA LEU A 137 9.19 -4.85 -4.17
C LEU A 137 10.21 -4.38 -5.20
N THR A 138 11.21 -3.61 -4.78
CA THR A 138 12.31 -3.15 -5.63
C THR A 138 13.18 -4.32 -6.10
N GLU A 139 13.49 -5.27 -5.22
CA GLU A 139 14.23 -6.50 -5.57
C GLU A 139 13.45 -7.37 -6.56
N GLN A 140 12.13 -7.55 -6.34
CA GLN A 140 11.29 -8.35 -7.26
C GLN A 140 11.12 -7.66 -8.61
N ARG A 141 11.04 -6.33 -8.66
CA ARG A 141 10.84 -5.59 -9.90
C ARG A 141 11.85 -5.98 -10.97
N ALA A 142 13.13 -6.19 -10.64
CA ALA A 142 14.17 -6.55 -11.61
C ALA A 142 13.89 -7.88 -12.35
N ARG A 143 13.10 -8.76 -11.73
CA ARG A 143 12.69 -10.06 -12.27
C ARG A 143 11.31 -10.03 -12.91
N MET A 144 10.58 -8.93 -12.73
CA MET A 144 9.22 -8.77 -13.22
C MET A 144 9.18 -8.14 -14.61
N THR A 145 8.38 -8.73 -15.47
CA THR A 145 7.99 -8.17 -16.78
C THR A 145 6.49 -8.29 -16.94
N VAL A 146 5.91 -7.54 -17.88
CA VAL A 146 4.47 -7.61 -18.15
C VAL A 146 4.24 -7.89 -19.63
N GLU A 147 3.42 -8.90 -19.91
CA GLU A 147 2.99 -9.26 -21.26
C GLU A 147 1.55 -8.84 -21.46
N ASP A 148 1.32 -7.87 -22.35
CA ASP A 148 -0.02 -7.45 -22.76
C ASP A 148 -0.66 -8.55 -23.62
N LEU A 149 -1.84 -9.01 -23.22
CA LEU A 149 -2.56 -10.10 -23.90
C LEU A 149 -3.48 -9.59 -25.02
N GLY A 150 -3.60 -8.26 -25.19
CA GLY A 150 -4.34 -7.63 -26.28
C GLY A 150 -5.86 -7.61 -26.11
N ASP A 151 -6.37 -8.04 -24.97
CA ASP A 151 -7.81 -8.09 -24.62
C ASP A 151 -8.17 -7.14 -23.46
N GLY A 152 -7.29 -6.16 -23.18
CA GLY A 152 -7.41 -5.28 -22.02
C GLY A 152 -6.92 -5.92 -20.72
N THR A 153 -6.28 -7.08 -20.79
CA THR A 153 -5.58 -7.72 -19.67
C THR A 153 -4.11 -7.95 -19.98
N ALA A 154 -3.30 -8.09 -18.94
CA ALA A 154 -1.88 -8.38 -19.07
C ALA A 154 -1.41 -9.36 -18.00
N ALA A 155 -0.50 -10.26 -18.38
CA ALA A 155 0.12 -11.21 -17.47
C ALA A 155 1.37 -10.60 -16.84
N ILE A 156 1.48 -10.68 -15.51
CA ILE A 156 2.73 -10.36 -14.82
C ILE A 156 3.59 -11.62 -14.81
N LEU A 157 4.81 -11.51 -15.30
CA LEU A 157 5.77 -12.60 -15.36
C LEU A 157 6.92 -12.33 -14.38
N ILE A 158 7.33 -13.34 -13.60
CA ILE A 158 8.53 -13.35 -12.77
C ILE A 158 9.49 -14.37 -13.39
N ASP A 159 10.69 -13.93 -13.80
CA ASP A 159 11.66 -14.78 -14.50
C ASP A 159 11.06 -15.52 -15.72
N ALA A 160 10.24 -14.81 -16.49
CA ALA A 160 9.50 -15.31 -17.65
C ALA A 160 8.41 -16.38 -17.34
N GLU A 161 8.10 -16.64 -16.07
CA GLU A 161 6.99 -17.50 -15.66
C GLU A 161 5.81 -16.67 -15.11
N PRO A 162 4.54 -17.08 -15.32
CA PRO A 162 3.39 -16.39 -14.76
C PRO A 162 3.45 -16.25 -13.24
N ALA A 163 3.36 -15.00 -12.76
CA ALA A 163 3.42 -14.70 -11.34
C ALA A 163 2.29 -15.39 -10.57
N TYR A 164 2.65 -16.09 -9.49
CA TYR A 164 1.71 -16.85 -8.66
C TYR A 164 0.80 -17.81 -9.45
N GLY A 165 1.35 -18.48 -10.47
CA GLY A 165 0.60 -19.41 -11.31
C GLY A 165 -0.42 -18.72 -12.21
N GLY A 166 -0.22 -17.44 -12.51
CA GLY A 166 -1.12 -16.62 -13.34
C GLY A 166 -2.25 -15.94 -12.58
N LEU A 167 -2.24 -15.99 -11.24
CA LEU A 167 -3.24 -15.29 -10.41
C LEU A 167 -3.03 -13.78 -10.35
N LEU A 168 -1.78 -13.32 -10.44
CA LEU A 168 -1.46 -11.90 -10.42
C LEU A 168 -1.41 -11.37 -11.85
N THR A 169 -2.37 -10.51 -12.19
CA THR A 169 -2.56 -9.96 -13.54
C THR A 169 -2.75 -8.45 -13.47
N MET A 170 -2.80 -7.81 -14.64
CA MET A 170 -3.19 -6.41 -14.77
C MET A 170 -4.40 -6.26 -15.68
N VAL A 171 -5.15 -5.20 -15.48
CA VAL A 171 -6.31 -4.84 -16.28
C VAL A 171 -6.24 -3.37 -16.69
N GLU A 172 -6.68 -3.09 -17.90
CA GLU A 172 -6.85 -1.72 -18.39
C GLU A 172 -8.11 -1.10 -17.78
N THR A 173 -7.98 0.09 -17.19
CA THR A 173 -9.10 0.89 -16.68
C THR A 173 -9.12 2.27 -17.35
N PRO A 174 -10.20 3.06 -17.21
CA PRO A 174 -10.24 4.43 -17.73
C PRO A 174 -9.11 5.34 -17.20
N ASP A 175 -8.56 5.01 -16.03
CA ASP A 175 -7.49 5.77 -15.38
C ASP A 175 -6.08 5.17 -15.64
N GLY A 176 -5.99 4.21 -16.55
CA GLY A 176 -4.78 3.50 -16.94
C GLY A 176 -4.69 2.07 -16.42
N TRP A 177 -3.56 1.42 -16.64
CA TRP A 177 -3.34 0.03 -16.23
C TRP A 177 -3.16 -0.10 -14.72
N ARG A 178 -3.77 -1.15 -14.15
CA ARG A 178 -3.79 -1.45 -12.72
C ARG A 178 -3.55 -2.93 -12.46
N VAL A 179 -2.94 -3.26 -11.32
CA VAL A 179 -2.83 -4.64 -10.84
C VAL A 179 -4.21 -5.13 -10.42
N SER A 180 -4.66 -6.26 -10.95
CA SER A 180 -5.98 -6.81 -10.67
C SER A 180 -5.95 -7.76 -9.47
N VAL A 181 -6.91 -7.60 -8.57
CA VAL A 181 -7.16 -8.57 -7.49
C VAL A 181 -8.15 -9.63 -7.99
N PRO A 182 -7.86 -10.94 -7.84
CA PRO A 182 -8.75 -12.02 -8.27
C PRO A 182 -9.93 -12.19 -7.30
N VAL A 183 -10.80 -11.18 -7.20
CA VAL A 183 -11.92 -11.09 -6.24
C VAL A 183 -12.80 -12.32 -6.29
N ASP A 184 -13.14 -12.82 -7.48
CA ASP A 184 -14.01 -14.00 -7.61
C ASP A 184 -13.36 -15.26 -7.04
N THR A 185 -12.05 -15.42 -7.20
CA THR A 185 -11.29 -16.54 -6.59
C THR A 185 -11.26 -16.40 -5.07
N LEU A 186 -10.99 -15.19 -4.56
CA LEU A 186 -10.97 -14.94 -3.11
C LEU A 186 -12.35 -15.16 -2.48
N ARG A 187 -13.42 -14.79 -3.18
CA ARG A 187 -14.80 -14.98 -2.75
C ARG A 187 -15.20 -16.45 -2.76
N ALA A 188 -14.84 -17.21 -3.80
CA ALA A 188 -15.12 -18.64 -3.89
C ALA A 188 -14.48 -19.44 -2.75
N ASN A 189 -13.35 -18.96 -2.21
CA ASN A 189 -12.65 -19.55 -1.07
C ASN A 189 -13.03 -18.89 0.27
N ALA A 190 -14.10 -18.10 0.30
CA ALA A 190 -14.60 -17.39 1.48
C ALA A 190 -13.57 -16.46 2.17
N TYR A 191 -12.56 -15.97 1.45
CA TYR A 191 -11.60 -14.97 1.95
C TYR A 191 -11.99 -13.53 1.63
N TRP A 192 -12.95 -13.32 0.72
CA TRP A 192 -13.47 -11.99 0.42
C TRP A 192 -14.56 -11.57 1.42
N PRO A 193 -14.63 -10.29 1.83
CA PRO A 193 -15.78 -9.74 2.55
C PRO A 193 -16.99 -9.60 1.63
N ASP A 194 -18.09 -10.25 1.97
CA ASP A 194 -19.33 -10.19 1.18
C ASP A 194 -20.41 -9.29 1.81
N THR A 195 -20.28 -9.00 3.11
CA THR A 195 -21.26 -8.24 3.88
C THR A 195 -20.71 -6.93 4.44
N ARG A 196 -21.61 -6.00 4.77
CA ARG A 196 -21.27 -4.72 5.41
C ARG A 196 -20.51 -4.90 6.71
N HIS A 197 -20.89 -5.92 7.48
CA HIS A 197 -20.27 -6.23 8.76
C HIS A 197 -18.83 -6.73 8.58
N GLU A 198 -18.57 -7.61 7.61
CA GLU A 198 -17.20 -8.07 7.31
C GLU A 198 -16.30 -6.91 6.86
N TRP A 199 -16.82 -6.01 6.01
CA TRP A 199 -16.10 -4.78 5.64
C TRP A 199 -15.81 -3.89 6.86
N ALA A 200 -16.75 -3.77 7.81
CA ALA A 200 -16.55 -3.02 9.05
C ALA A 200 -15.45 -3.63 9.92
N VAL A 201 -15.35 -4.96 9.94
CA VAL A 201 -14.29 -5.67 10.67
C VAL A 201 -12.93 -5.38 10.06
N ILE A 202 -12.79 -5.46 8.73
CA ILE A 202 -11.54 -5.10 8.04
C ILE A 202 -11.15 -3.65 8.37
N ALA A 203 -12.09 -2.71 8.25
CA ALA A 203 -11.82 -1.32 8.61
C ALA A 203 -11.37 -1.17 10.07
N SER A 204 -12.01 -1.88 11.00
CA SER A 204 -11.64 -1.87 12.42
C SER A 204 -10.25 -2.45 12.67
N MET A 205 -9.87 -3.49 11.93
CA MET A 205 -8.52 -4.08 11.97
C MET A 205 -7.47 -3.06 11.53
N MET A 206 -7.73 -2.36 10.41
CA MET A 206 -6.82 -1.33 9.90
C MET A 206 -6.69 -0.15 10.86
N LEU A 207 -7.78 0.28 11.51
CA LEU A 207 -7.74 1.30 12.56
C LEU A 207 -6.88 0.86 13.75
N GLY A 208 -6.96 -0.40 14.16
CA GLY A 208 -6.10 -0.93 15.22
C GLY A 208 -4.61 -0.88 14.86
N ILE A 209 -4.27 -1.21 13.61
CA ILE A 209 -2.90 -1.13 13.09
C ILE A 209 -2.43 0.32 13.03
N GLU A 210 -3.24 1.23 12.50
CA GLU A 210 -2.91 2.65 12.43
C GLU A 210 -2.66 3.24 13.82
N ASN A 211 -3.55 3.01 14.79
CA ASN A 211 -3.35 3.50 16.16
C ASN A 211 -2.03 2.99 16.74
N SER A 212 -1.71 1.72 16.49
CA SER A 212 -0.44 1.11 16.91
C SER A 212 0.78 1.76 16.24
N LEU A 213 0.68 2.13 14.96
CA LEU A 213 1.72 2.84 14.22
C LEU A 213 1.88 4.28 14.71
N CYS A 214 0.78 4.98 15.02
CA CYS A 214 0.78 6.30 15.63
C CYS A 214 1.46 6.30 17.00
N ASP A 215 1.12 5.35 17.87
CA ASP A 215 1.75 5.20 19.18
C ASP A 215 3.24 4.88 19.04
N PHE A 216 3.60 3.99 18.13
CA PHE A 216 5.00 3.67 17.83
C PHE A 216 5.78 4.91 17.35
N GLU A 217 5.22 5.67 16.42
CA GLU A 217 5.83 6.89 15.89
C GLU A 217 6.03 7.93 16.99
N ALA A 218 5.03 8.12 17.86
CA ALA A 218 5.14 9.02 19.01
C ALA A 218 6.20 8.56 20.03
N GLU A 219 6.24 7.28 20.37
CA GLU A 219 7.27 6.70 21.25
C GLU A 219 8.69 6.86 20.65
N PHE A 220 8.80 6.73 19.33
CA PHE A 220 10.05 6.95 18.62
C PHE A 220 10.50 8.41 18.72
N ASP A 221 9.59 9.35 18.43
CA ASP A 221 9.85 10.79 18.44
C ASP A 221 10.20 11.29 19.86
N ASP A 222 9.56 10.73 20.89
CA ASP A 222 9.88 10.96 22.32
C ASP A 222 11.25 10.39 22.75
N GLY A 223 11.90 9.61 21.88
CA GLY A 223 13.17 8.97 22.18
C GLY A 223 13.09 7.81 23.18
N LYS A 224 11.90 7.26 23.39
CA LYS A 224 11.69 6.05 24.20
C LYS A 224 12.34 4.84 23.52
N ILE A 225 12.28 4.78 22.18
CA ILE A 225 12.94 3.77 21.37
C ILE A 225 14.40 4.18 21.13
N ARG A 226 15.35 3.36 21.61
CA ARG A 226 16.78 3.70 21.63
C ARG A 226 17.66 2.87 20.70
N SER A 227 17.09 1.84 20.06
CA SER A 227 17.81 0.97 19.13
C SER A 227 16.87 0.35 18.11
N VAL A 228 17.42 -0.14 16.99
CA VAL A 228 16.68 -0.91 15.98
C VAL A 228 16.09 -2.19 16.58
N ARG A 229 16.81 -2.81 17.53
CA ARG A 229 16.34 -4.00 18.24
C ARG A 229 15.05 -3.72 19.02
N GLU A 230 15.04 -2.63 19.78
CA GLU A 230 13.87 -2.23 20.58
C GLU A 230 12.69 -1.84 19.68
N ALA A 231 12.96 -1.15 18.57
CA ALA A 231 11.97 -0.88 17.54
C ALA A 231 11.34 -2.17 16.98
N GLY A 232 12.18 -3.14 16.61
CA GLY A 232 11.73 -4.46 16.11
C GLY A 232 10.96 -5.27 17.15
N GLU A 233 11.35 -5.24 18.42
CA GLU A 233 10.62 -5.90 19.52
C GLU A 233 9.24 -5.24 19.74
N ARG A 234 9.15 -3.92 19.66
CA ARG A 234 7.87 -3.19 19.78
C ARG A 234 6.95 -3.51 18.61
N VAL A 235 7.44 -3.42 17.38
CA VAL A 235 6.67 -3.78 16.17
C VAL A 235 6.27 -5.25 16.19
N GLY A 236 7.20 -6.16 16.53
CA GLY A 236 6.91 -7.59 16.61
C GLY A 236 5.81 -7.91 17.63
N ARG A 237 5.76 -7.19 18.75
CA ARG A 237 4.65 -7.30 19.72
C ARG A 237 3.34 -6.77 19.16
N LEU A 238 3.35 -5.58 18.56
CA LEU A 238 2.16 -4.97 17.96
C LEU A 238 1.58 -5.86 16.85
N VAL A 239 2.41 -6.35 15.94
CA VAL A 239 2.00 -7.23 14.84
C VAL A 239 1.60 -8.60 15.36
N GLY A 240 2.38 -9.20 16.26
CA GLY A 240 2.09 -10.53 16.81
C GLY A 240 0.76 -10.57 17.58
N GLU A 241 0.51 -9.59 18.46
CA GLU A 241 -0.73 -9.50 19.22
C GLU A 241 -1.92 -9.17 18.30
N SER A 242 -1.74 -8.26 17.33
CA SER A 242 -2.78 -7.86 16.39
C SER A 242 -3.17 -8.98 15.41
N VAL A 243 -2.20 -9.57 14.71
CA VAL A 243 -2.45 -10.61 13.69
C VAL A 243 -3.06 -11.87 14.31
N VAL A 244 -2.64 -12.29 15.50
CA VAL A 244 -3.21 -13.48 16.17
C VAL A 244 -4.66 -13.24 16.57
N VAL A 245 -4.95 -12.12 17.23
CA VAL A 245 -6.32 -11.78 17.64
C VAL A 245 -7.23 -11.62 16.41
N GLN A 246 -6.73 -10.96 15.37
CA GLN A 246 -7.48 -10.70 14.15
C GLN A 246 -7.72 -11.97 13.32
N SER A 247 -6.74 -12.88 13.23
CA SER A 247 -6.88 -14.17 12.55
C SER A 247 -7.90 -15.06 13.26
N VAL A 248 -7.92 -15.04 14.59
CA VAL A 248 -8.92 -15.76 15.40
C VAL A 248 -10.32 -15.19 15.17
N ILE A 249 -10.48 -13.86 15.20
CA ILE A 249 -11.78 -13.21 14.95
C ILE A 249 -12.29 -13.53 13.54
N TYR A 250 -11.43 -13.39 12.53
CA TYR A 250 -11.80 -13.66 11.13
C TYR A 250 -12.16 -15.14 10.91
N ALA A 251 -11.37 -16.07 11.46
CA ALA A 251 -11.65 -17.50 11.38
C ALA A 251 -12.94 -17.90 12.13
N MET A 252 -13.23 -17.27 13.27
CA MET A 252 -14.48 -17.49 14.02
C MET A 252 -15.71 -16.98 13.25
N MET A 253 -15.59 -15.87 12.52
CA MET A 253 -16.66 -15.35 11.68
C MET A 253 -16.97 -16.30 10.52
N LYS A 254 -15.95 -16.80 9.82
CA LYS A 254 -16.14 -17.72 8.69
C LYS A 254 -16.71 -19.07 9.11
N ARG A 255 -16.36 -19.60 10.30
CA ARG A 255 -16.98 -20.84 10.84
C ARG A 255 -18.46 -20.70 11.21
N LYS A 256 -18.94 -19.50 11.55
CA LYS A 256 -20.34 -19.31 11.97
C LYS A 256 -21.33 -19.30 10.78
N GLY A 257 -20.83 -19.17 9.55
CA GLY A 257 -21.63 -19.29 8.33
C GLY A 257 -21.94 -20.74 7.92
N GLU A 258 -21.11 -21.71 8.31
CA GLU A 258 -21.29 -23.13 7.94
C GLU A 258 -22.30 -23.87 8.83
N SER A 259 -22.63 -23.36 10.02
CA SER A 259 -23.43 -24.10 11.01
C SER A 259 -24.96 -23.97 10.86
N THR A 260 -25.47 -23.32 9.80
CA THR A 260 -26.93 -23.05 9.68
C THR A 260 -27.64 -23.88 8.61
N ASP A 261 -26.95 -24.76 7.88
CA ASP A 261 -27.58 -25.58 6.82
C ASP A 261 -27.57 -27.10 7.10
N ALA A 262 -27.17 -27.50 8.31
CA ALA A 262 -27.09 -28.91 8.69
C ALA A 262 -28.16 -29.34 9.70
N THR A 263 -29.42 -28.86 9.62
CA THR A 263 -30.55 -29.55 10.28
C THR A 263 -31.93 -29.12 9.76
N VAL A 264 -32.46 -29.76 8.70
CA VAL A 264 -33.85 -30.29 8.65
C VAL A 264 -33.91 -31.40 7.59
N VAL A 265 -33.58 -32.64 7.98
CA VAL A 265 -34.22 -33.82 7.41
C VAL A 265 -34.60 -34.72 8.58
N LYS A 266 -35.89 -34.72 8.90
CA LYS A 266 -36.61 -35.87 9.44
C LYS A 266 -37.96 -35.92 8.76
#